data_AF-A0A379PN92-F1
#
_entry.id   AF-A0A379PN92-F1
#
_cell.length_a   1.000
_cell.length_b   1.000
_cell.length_c   1.000
_cell.angle_alpha   90.00
_cell.angle_beta   90.00
_cell.angle_gamma   90.00
#
_symmetry.space_group_name_H-M   'P 1'
#
loop_
_entity.id
_entity.type
_entity.pdbx_description
1 polymer ?
#
loop_
_entity_poly.entity_id
_entity_poly.type
_entity_poly.pdbx_seq_one_letter_code
_entity_poly.pdbx_strand_id
1 'polypeptide(L)'
;MAKRVDVITTFDMMIIAKLAELRLGRKEGRAFMKLVVAELSKAKILGVIDECEATRYSLPYPRMTLGELRVLLSRFTLDERRLIVFALASRMGLTEASFLQHKEIKIQANINNWSTELRRFVSIIPRHIRCPFVFWELDRRGEASAMVGFEARFRSVTKASWSVFASLCDNLIPLDTHEDAKEFATMFVLDSAHA
;
A
#
# COMPACT_ATOMS: atom_id res chain seq x y z
N MET A 1 -43.00 24.56 8.26
CA MET A 1 -42.26 24.29 7.00
C MET A 1 -40.81 23.98 7.36
N ALA A 2 -40.42 22.71 7.36
CA ALA A 2 -39.03 22.33 7.53
C ALA A 2 -38.27 22.73 6.25
N LYS A 3 -37.21 23.53 6.38
CA LYS A 3 -36.26 23.77 5.29
C LYS A 3 -35.72 22.42 4.85
N ARG A 4 -35.94 22.03 3.58
CA ARG A 4 -35.15 20.97 2.94
C ARG A 4 -33.69 21.38 3.11
N VAL A 5 -32.96 20.66 3.96
CA VAL A 5 -31.50 20.68 3.90
C VAL A 5 -31.17 20.03 2.56
N ASP A 6 -30.45 20.74 1.69
CA ASP A 6 -29.96 20.17 0.44
C ASP A 6 -29.27 18.85 0.77
N VAL A 7 -29.76 17.75 0.19
CA VAL A 7 -29.32 16.40 0.52
C VAL A 7 -27.88 16.28 0.03
N ILE A 8 -26.92 16.33 0.96
CA ILE A 8 -25.50 16.13 0.63
C ILE A 8 -25.35 14.72 0.05
N THR A 9 -24.92 14.65 -1.21
CA THR A 9 -24.76 13.39 -1.94
C THR A 9 -23.39 12.78 -1.67
N THR A 10 -23.18 11.53 -2.10
CA THR A 10 -21.84 10.91 -2.13
C THR A 10 -20.87 11.67 -3.03
N PHE A 11 -21.35 12.27 -4.11
CA PHE A 11 -20.55 13.07 -5.03
C PHE A 11 -20.08 14.38 -4.40
N ASP A 12 -20.96 15.07 -3.66
CA ASP A 12 -20.58 16.27 -2.89
C ASP A 12 -19.48 15.93 -1.89
N MET A 13 -19.58 14.78 -1.22
CA MET A 13 -18.55 14.30 -0.29
C MET A 13 -17.21 14.03 -0.98
N MET A 14 -17.22 13.54 -2.23
CA MET A 14 -15.99 13.39 -3.03
C MET A 14 -15.34 14.74 -3.34
N ILE A 15 -16.15 15.73 -3.75
CA ILE A 15 -15.66 17.09 -4.02
C ILE A 15 -15.08 17.71 -2.75
N ILE A 16 -15.81 17.63 -1.62
CA ILE A 16 -15.36 18.14 -0.32
C ILE A 16 -14.03 17.47 0.07
N ALA A 17 -13.91 16.15 -0.10
CA ALA A 17 -12.67 15.45 0.17
C ALA A 17 -11.51 15.95 -0.68
N LYS A 18 -11.74 16.18 -1.97
CA LYS A 18 -10.71 16.68 -2.88
C LYS A 18 -10.28 18.11 -2.54
N LEU A 19 -11.23 18.97 -2.21
CA LEU A 19 -10.97 20.34 -1.77
C LEU A 19 -10.23 20.38 -0.43
N ALA A 20 -10.57 19.49 0.50
CA ALA A 20 -9.87 19.36 1.77
C ALA A 20 -8.42 18.91 1.56
N GLU A 21 -8.17 17.91 0.72
CA GLU A 21 -6.81 17.48 0.35
C GLU A 21 -6.01 18.61 -0.31
N LEU A 22 -6.65 19.44 -1.15
CA LEU A 22 -6.00 20.54 -1.87
C LEU A 22 -5.65 21.71 -0.93
N ARG A 23 -6.52 22.04 0.04
CA ARG A 23 -6.32 23.17 0.95
C ARG A 23 -5.45 22.84 2.16
N LEU A 24 -5.60 21.64 2.73
CA LEU A 24 -4.93 21.25 3.96
C LEU A 24 -3.69 20.39 3.72
N GLY A 25 -3.52 19.87 2.50
CA GLY A 25 -2.58 18.80 2.20
C GLY A 25 -3.23 17.42 2.31
N ARG A 26 -2.69 16.43 1.58
CA ARG A 26 -3.33 15.10 1.43
C ARG A 26 -3.53 14.37 2.76
N LYS A 27 -2.58 14.47 3.69
CA LYS A 27 -2.65 13.77 4.99
C LYS A 27 -3.68 14.43 5.91
N GLU A 28 -3.60 15.73 6.07
CA GLU A 28 -4.45 16.55 6.93
C GLU A 28 -5.89 16.60 6.38
N GLY A 29 -6.05 16.75 5.06
CA GLY A 29 -7.35 16.70 4.40
C GLY A 29 -8.05 15.35 4.54
N ARG A 30 -7.32 14.23 4.45
CA ARG A 30 -7.88 12.90 4.73
C ARG A 30 -8.24 12.72 6.19
N ALA A 31 -7.41 13.19 7.12
CA ALA A 31 -7.71 13.15 8.55
C ALA A 31 -8.98 13.94 8.87
N PHE A 32 -9.12 15.14 8.30
CA PHE A 32 -10.34 15.94 8.38
C PHE A 32 -11.56 15.17 7.85
N MET A 33 -11.47 14.60 6.65
CA MET A 33 -12.59 13.85 6.09
C MET A 33 -12.96 12.61 6.90
N LYS A 34 -11.99 11.94 7.57
CA LYS A 34 -12.31 10.81 8.46
C LYS A 34 -13.19 11.27 9.62
N LEU A 35 -12.93 12.46 10.17
CA LEU A 35 -13.77 13.06 11.21
C LEU A 35 -15.16 13.39 10.67
N VAL A 36 -15.26 13.98 9.48
CA VAL A 36 -16.55 14.30 8.86
C VAL A 36 -17.39 13.02 8.66
N VAL A 37 -16.81 11.96 8.10
CA VAL A 37 -17.51 10.68 7.89
C VAL A 37 -17.92 10.04 9.22
N ALA A 38 -17.06 10.10 10.24
CA ALA A 38 -17.37 9.58 11.57
C ALA A 38 -18.56 10.32 12.22
N GLU A 39 -18.57 11.66 12.16
CA GLU A 39 -19.66 12.47 12.70
C GLU A 39 -20.98 12.28 11.94
N LEU A 40 -20.93 12.17 10.61
CA LEU A 40 -22.11 11.82 9.80
C LEU A 40 -22.67 10.44 10.18
N SER A 41 -21.79 9.46 10.37
CA SER A 41 -22.19 8.11 10.78
C SER A 41 -22.84 8.13 12.17
N LYS A 42 -22.27 8.90 13.10
CA LYS A 42 -22.81 9.10 14.45
C LYS A 42 -24.16 9.81 14.44
N ALA A 43 -24.32 10.87 13.65
CA ALA A 43 -25.58 11.60 13.51
C ALA A 43 -26.70 10.70 12.99
N LYS A 44 -26.40 9.80 12.05
CA LYS A 44 -27.33 8.79 11.55
C LYS A 44 -27.74 7.79 12.64
N ILE A 45 -26.78 7.26 13.39
CA ILE A 45 -27.04 6.31 14.49
C ILE A 45 -27.93 6.95 15.56
N LEU A 46 -27.71 8.24 15.86
CA LEU A 46 -28.49 9.00 16.83
C LEU A 46 -29.85 9.47 16.30
N GLY A 47 -30.20 9.19 15.03
CA GLY A 47 -31.45 9.62 14.41
C GLY A 47 -31.55 11.13 14.20
N VAL A 48 -30.42 11.86 14.20
CA VAL A 48 -30.37 13.31 13.98
C VAL A 48 -30.53 13.64 12.49
N ILE A 49 -30.08 12.74 11.62
CA ILE A 49 -30.25 12.81 10.18
C ILE A 49 -30.99 11.56 9.69
N ASP A 50 -31.95 11.77 8.79
CA ASP A 50 -32.62 10.69 8.04
C ASP A 50 -31.64 10.08 7.00
N GLU A 51 -32.13 9.20 6.12
CA GLU A 51 -31.33 8.56 5.08
C GLU A 51 -30.60 9.59 4.19
N CYS A 52 -29.35 9.91 4.57
CA CYS A 52 -28.48 10.82 3.85
C CYS A 52 -27.44 10.01 3.05
N GLU A 53 -27.35 10.24 1.75
CA GLU A 53 -26.40 9.56 0.87
C GLU A 53 -24.94 9.79 1.27
N ALA A 54 -24.60 10.97 1.81
CA ALA A 54 -23.27 11.24 2.35
C ALA A 54 -22.78 10.21 3.38
N THR A 55 -23.70 9.54 4.10
CA THR A 55 -23.35 8.48 5.08
C THR A 55 -22.83 7.21 4.41
N ARG A 56 -23.06 7.04 3.10
CA ARG A 56 -22.54 5.93 2.29
C ARG A 56 -21.15 6.24 1.72
N TYR A 57 -20.68 7.49 1.82
CA TYR A 57 -19.36 7.86 1.33
C TYR A 57 -18.27 7.19 2.16
N SER A 58 -17.34 6.54 1.47
CA SER A 58 -16.11 6.03 2.06
C SER A 58 -14.92 6.76 1.46
N LEU A 59 -13.97 7.14 2.32
CA LEU A 59 -12.73 7.74 1.87
C LEU A 59 -11.99 6.74 0.97
N PRO A 60 -11.62 7.12 -0.27
CA PRO A 60 -10.88 6.22 -1.13
C PRO A 60 -9.58 5.82 -0.46
N TYR A 61 -9.32 4.51 -0.37
CA TYR A 61 -8.06 3.99 0.12
C TYR A 61 -6.91 4.70 -0.62
N PRO A 62 -5.84 5.08 0.10
CA PRO A 62 -4.68 5.63 -0.60
C PRO A 62 -4.21 4.56 -1.59
N ARG A 63 -4.08 4.95 -2.86
CA ARG A 63 -3.63 4.08 -3.95
C ARG A 63 -2.23 4.51 -4.36
N MET A 64 -1.45 3.54 -4.82
CA MET A 64 -0.14 3.73 -5.41
C MET A 64 -0.16 3.15 -6.82
N THR A 65 0.43 3.85 -7.79
CA THR A 65 0.58 3.31 -9.14
C THR A 65 1.82 2.42 -9.25
N LEU A 66 1.87 1.57 -10.28
CA LEU A 66 3.06 0.76 -10.56
C LEU A 66 4.29 1.64 -10.87
N GLY A 67 4.09 2.77 -11.56
CA GLY A 67 5.13 3.77 -11.77
C GLY A 67 5.66 4.38 -10.47
N GLU A 68 4.77 4.77 -9.55
CA GLU A 68 5.15 5.28 -8.22
C GLU A 68 5.92 4.24 -7.41
N LEU A 69 5.48 2.98 -7.44
CA LEU A 69 6.17 1.87 -6.80
C LEU A 69 7.59 1.69 -7.35
N ARG A 70 7.78 1.73 -8.68
CA ARG A 70 9.12 1.63 -9.30
C ARG A 70 10.03 2.78 -8.88
N VAL A 71 9.52 4.02 -8.90
CA VAL A 71 10.27 5.21 -8.47
C VAL A 71 10.64 5.13 -6.99
N LEU A 72 9.80 4.50 -6.16
CA LEU A 72 10.11 4.29 -4.76
C LEU A 72 11.16 3.19 -4.58
N LEU A 73 10.99 2.05 -5.24
CA LEU A 73 11.92 0.92 -5.18
C LEU A 73 13.30 1.27 -5.73
N SER A 74 13.39 2.20 -6.70
CA SER A 74 14.68 2.63 -7.27
C SER A 74 15.63 3.25 -6.23
N ARG A 75 15.11 3.71 -5.08
CA ARG A 75 15.87 4.31 -3.97
C ARG A 75 16.59 3.29 -3.10
N PHE A 76 16.32 2.00 -3.31
CA PHE A 76 16.91 0.88 -2.59
C PHE A 76 17.96 0.18 -3.47
N THR A 77 18.90 -0.54 -2.85
CA THR A 77 19.84 -1.43 -3.54
C THR A 77 19.11 -2.64 -4.14
N LEU A 78 19.79 -3.41 -5.00
CA LEU A 78 19.18 -4.59 -5.61
C LEU A 78 18.72 -5.61 -4.56
N ASP A 79 19.53 -5.87 -3.54
CA ASP A 79 19.20 -6.86 -2.51
C ASP A 79 18.10 -6.37 -1.57
N GLU A 80 18.09 -5.07 -1.23
CA GLU A 80 16.98 -4.44 -0.50
C GLU A 80 15.66 -4.54 -1.28
N ARG A 81 15.68 -4.30 -2.61
CA ARG A 81 14.49 -4.46 -3.46
C ARG A 81 14.01 -5.90 -3.50
N ARG A 82 14.93 -6.86 -3.60
CA ARG A 82 14.58 -8.29 -3.58
C ARG A 82 13.93 -8.68 -2.26
N LEU A 83 14.45 -8.19 -1.13
CA LEU A 83 13.85 -8.38 0.18
C LEU A 83 12.44 -7.78 0.27
N ILE A 84 12.25 -6.54 -0.19
CA ILE A 84 10.92 -5.89 -0.20
C ILE A 84 9.92 -6.69 -1.05
N VAL A 85 10.28 -7.02 -2.29
CA VAL A 85 9.41 -7.75 -3.21
C VAL A 85 9.10 -9.14 -2.67
N PHE A 86 10.10 -9.82 -2.09
CA PHE A 86 9.90 -11.10 -1.44
C PHE A 86 8.92 -10.99 -0.27
N ALA A 87 9.10 -10.03 0.64
CA ALA A 87 8.22 -9.84 1.79
C ALA A 87 6.77 -9.53 1.37
N LEU A 88 6.57 -8.75 0.30
CA LEU A 88 5.24 -8.53 -0.30
C LEU A 88 4.64 -9.84 -0.81
N ALA A 89 5.38 -10.58 -1.64
CA ALA A 89 4.91 -11.80 -2.27
C ALA A 89 4.63 -12.93 -1.26
N SER A 90 5.43 -13.01 -0.19
CA SER A 90 5.27 -13.99 0.89
C SER A 90 4.31 -13.55 1.99
N ARG A 91 3.82 -12.29 1.95
CA ARG A 91 3.03 -11.64 3.01
C ARG A 91 3.71 -11.64 4.38
N MET A 92 5.05 -11.62 4.40
CA MET A 92 5.84 -11.58 5.63
C MET A 92 6.11 -10.14 6.08
N GLY A 93 6.45 -9.98 7.36
CA GLY A 93 7.03 -8.73 7.85
C GLY A 93 8.45 -8.53 7.29
N LEU A 94 8.86 -7.28 7.06
CA LEU A 94 10.23 -6.97 6.61
C LEU A 94 11.29 -7.52 7.56
N THR A 95 11.07 -7.36 8.86
CA THR A 95 11.99 -7.85 9.88
C THR A 95 12.12 -9.37 9.79
N GLU A 96 11.01 -10.11 9.79
CA GLU A 96 11.01 -11.57 9.64
C GLU A 96 11.73 -12.03 8.36
N ALA A 97 11.40 -11.42 7.21
CA ALA A 97 12.01 -11.73 5.94
C ALA A 97 13.54 -11.45 5.91
N SER A 98 14.00 -10.41 6.61
CA SER A 98 15.42 -10.04 6.67
C SER A 98 16.29 -11.04 7.44
N PHE A 99 15.70 -11.80 8.36
CA PHE A 99 16.39 -12.84 9.14
C PHE A 99 16.30 -14.23 8.52
N LEU A 100 15.57 -14.39 7.41
CA LEU A 100 15.30 -15.68 6.81
C LEU A 100 16.59 -16.37 6.33
N GLN A 101 16.81 -17.60 6.76
CA GLN A 101 17.95 -18.41 6.35
C GLN A 101 17.64 -19.33 5.16
N HIS A 102 18.66 -19.69 4.39
CA HIS A 102 18.49 -20.58 3.23
C HIS A 102 17.88 -21.94 3.61
N LYS A 103 18.17 -22.44 4.82
CA LYS A 103 17.64 -23.71 5.33
C LYS A 103 16.15 -23.62 5.68
N GLU A 104 15.66 -22.43 6.02
CA GLU A 104 14.28 -22.19 6.46
C GLU A 104 13.33 -21.97 5.29
N ILE A 105 13.84 -21.59 4.11
CA ILE A 105 13.05 -21.38 2.88
C ILE A 105 12.09 -22.54 2.63
N LYS A 106 12.60 -23.79 2.63
CA LYS A 106 11.78 -24.96 2.29
C LYS A 106 10.64 -25.15 3.28
N ILE A 107 10.91 -24.90 4.56
CA ILE A 107 9.94 -25.02 5.64
C ILE A 107 8.88 -23.92 5.46
N GLN A 108 9.31 -22.66 5.31
CA GLN A 108 8.41 -21.53 5.14
C GLN A 108 7.58 -21.60 3.86
N ALA A 109 8.14 -22.09 2.76
CA ALA A 109 7.44 -22.28 1.50
C ALA A 109 6.31 -23.32 1.59
N ASN A 110 6.47 -24.31 2.46
CA ASN A 110 5.45 -25.33 2.72
C ASN A 110 4.39 -24.82 3.71
N ILE A 111 4.81 -24.16 4.80
CA ILE A 111 3.89 -23.62 5.82
C ILE A 111 2.98 -22.56 5.21
N ASN A 112 3.54 -21.63 4.43
CA ASN A 112 2.82 -20.48 3.91
C ASN A 112 2.25 -20.70 2.49
N ASN A 113 2.28 -21.93 1.98
CA ASN A 113 1.78 -22.29 0.65
C ASN A 113 2.26 -21.36 -0.47
N TRP A 114 3.56 -21.05 -0.49
CA TRP A 114 4.13 -20.14 -1.49
C TRP A 114 3.94 -20.66 -2.91
N SER A 115 3.62 -19.74 -3.83
CA SER A 115 3.47 -20.06 -5.25
C SER A 115 4.76 -20.58 -5.88
N THR A 116 4.64 -21.28 -7.00
CA THR A 116 5.78 -21.80 -7.75
C THR A 116 6.75 -20.69 -8.18
N GLU A 117 6.21 -19.54 -8.54
CA GLU A 117 6.97 -18.34 -8.94
C GLU A 117 7.80 -17.82 -7.77
N LEU A 118 7.22 -17.71 -6.58
CA LEU A 118 7.94 -17.28 -5.38
C LEU A 118 9.04 -18.28 -5.00
N ARG A 119 8.77 -19.59 -5.09
CA ARG A 119 9.77 -20.64 -4.87
C ARG A 119 10.93 -20.54 -5.88
N ARG A 120 10.64 -20.28 -7.15
CA ARG A 120 11.65 -20.04 -8.20
C ARG A 120 12.45 -18.78 -7.92
N PHE A 121 11.79 -17.67 -7.56
CA PHE A 121 12.44 -16.42 -7.19
C PHE A 121 13.42 -16.62 -6.04
N VAL A 122 13.06 -17.40 -5.03
CA VAL A 122 13.99 -17.67 -3.93
C VAL A 122 15.15 -18.56 -4.37
N SER A 123 14.91 -19.51 -5.28
CA SER A 123 15.98 -20.40 -5.78
C SER A 123 17.07 -19.71 -6.59
N ILE A 124 16.77 -18.55 -7.20
CA ILE A 124 17.74 -17.74 -7.95
C ILE A 124 18.58 -16.84 -7.03
N ILE A 125 18.19 -16.70 -5.75
CA ILE A 125 18.97 -15.93 -4.78
C ILE A 125 20.23 -16.74 -4.44
N PRO A 126 21.44 -16.21 -4.71
CA PRO A 126 22.67 -16.97 -4.60
C PRO A 126 22.88 -17.51 -3.18
N ARG A 127 22.95 -18.84 -3.06
CA ARG A 127 23.40 -19.52 -1.84
C ARG A 127 24.92 -19.54 -1.82
N HIS A 128 25.54 -18.43 -1.42
CA HIS A 128 26.99 -18.42 -1.22
C HIS A 128 27.37 -19.36 -0.07
N ILE A 129 28.48 -20.09 -0.22
CA ILE A 129 28.91 -21.15 0.71
C ILE A 129 29.17 -20.62 2.14
N ARG A 130 29.22 -19.30 2.35
CA ARG A 130 29.43 -18.66 3.66
C ARG A 130 28.28 -17.79 4.16
N CYS A 131 27.21 -17.58 3.37
CA CYS A 131 26.07 -16.77 3.81
C CYS A 131 24.90 -17.68 4.24
N PRO A 132 24.52 -17.68 5.53
CA PRO A 132 23.35 -18.45 5.98
C PRO A 132 22.02 -17.79 5.58
N PHE A 133 22.01 -16.47 5.36
CA PHE A 133 20.83 -15.67 5.08
C PHE A 133 20.50 -15.62 3.59
N VAL A 134 19.21 -15.56 3.29
CA VAL A 134 18.70 -15.35 1.92
C VAL A 134 19.01 -13.92 1.47
N PHE A 135 18.70 -12.95 2.34
CA PHE A 135 19.03 -11.55 2.13
C PHE A 135 20.09 -11.17 3.14
N TRP A 136 21.18 -10.59 2.64
CA TRP A 136 22.35 -10.28 3.42
C TRP A 136 22.88 -8.90 3.06
N GLU A 137 23.53 -8.28 4.02
CA GLU A 137 24.39 -7.12 3.83
C GLU A 137 25.82 -7.48 4.26
N LEU A 138 26.76 -6.62 3.90
CA LEU A 138 28.14 -6.74 4.35
C LEU A 138 28.34 -5.83 5.56
N ASP A 139 28.84 -6.40 6.64
CA ASP A 139 29.20 -5.64 7.83
C ASP A 139 30.47 -4.81 7.62
N ARG A 140 30.91 -4.09 8.66
CA ARG A 140 32.14 -3.26 8.60
C ARG A 140 33.43 -4.05 8.36
N ARG A 141 33.40 -5.37 8.54
CA ARG A 141 34.53 -6.29 8.33
C ARG A 141 34.43 -7.00 6.97
N GLY A 142 33.39 -6.71 6.19
CA GLY A 142 33.13 -7.36 4.90
C GLY A 142 32.49 -8.74 5.04
N GLU A 143 32.00 -9.08 6.23
CA GLU A 143 31.35 -10.36 6.50
C GLU A 143 29.84 -10.30 6.27
N ALA A 144 29.28 -11.45 5.95
CA ALA A 144 27.86 -11.65 5.74
C ALA A 144 27.05 -11.42 7.03
N SER A 145 26.08 -10.50 7.00
CA SER A 145 25.07 -10.38 8.07
C SER A 145 23.66 -10.27 7.53
N ALA A 146 22.66 -10.62 8.34
CA ALA A 146 21.27 -10.28 8.05
C ALA A 146 21.13 -8.76 7.90
N MET A 147 20.14 -8.31 7.13
CA MET A 147 19.85 -6.88 6.95
C MET A 147 19.15 -6.29 8.20
N VAL A 148 19.88 -6.23 9.32
CA VAL A 148 19.33 -5.84 10.61
C VAL A 148 18.97 -4.35 10.59
N GLY A 149 17.76 -4.01 11.05
CA GLY A 149 17.29 -2.62 11.06
C GLY A 149 16.80 -2.13 9.68
N PHE A 150 16.65 -3.02 8.70
CA PHE A 150 16.10 -2.66 7.39
C PHE A 150 14.73 -1.99 7.49
N GLU A 151 13.90 -2.33 8.48
CA GLU A 151 12.61 -1.66 8.70
C GLU A 151 12.76 -0.15 9.00
N ALA A 152 13.80 0.25 9.74
CA ALA A 152 14.10 1.66 10.01
C ALA A 152 14.60 2.37 8.74
N ARG A 153 15.47 1.70 7.97
CA ARG A 153 15.94 2.18 6.65
C ARG A 153 14.76 2.37 5.69
N PHE A 154 13.90 1.37 5.59
CA PHE A 154 12.68 1.39 4.80
C PHE A 154 11.81 2.58 5.17
N ARG A 155 11.47 2.74 6.45
CA ARG A 155 10.66 3.85 6.94
C ARG A 155 11.28 5.21 6.67
N SER A 156 12.61 5.33 6.75
CA SER A 156 13.32 6.56 6.44
C SER A 156 13.18 6.96 4.96
N VAL A 157 13.23 5.98 4.05
CA VAL A 157 13.13 6.19 2.59
C VAL A 157 11.68 6.40 2.14
N THR A 158 10.74 5.60 2.64
CA THR A 158 9.34 5.61 2.20
C THR A 158 8.45 6.59 2.98
N LYS A 159 8.91 7.02 4.16
CA LYS A 159 8.11 7.79 5.13
C LYS A 159 6.83 7.05 5.58
N ALA A 160 6.76 5.74 5.39
CA ALA A 160 5.63 4.89 5.75
C ALA A 160 6.09 3.68 6.57
N SER A 161 5.19 3.14 7.41
CA SER A 161 5.41 1.82 8.02
C SER A 161 5.26 0.71 6.96
N TRP A 162 5.80 -0.47 7.26
CA TRP A 162 5.62 -1.63 6.38
C TRP A 162 4.15 -1.96 6.12
N SER A 163 3.32 -1.98 7.17
CA SER A 163 1.89 -2.28 7.07
C SER A 163 1.14 -1.32 6.15
N VAL A 164 1.44 -0.02 6.24
CA VAL A 164 0.84 0.99 5.35
C VAL A 164 1.29 0.76 3.92
N PHE A 165 2.58 0.51 3.70
CA PHE A 165 3.11 0.26 2.36
C PHE A 165 2.54 -1.02 1.73
N ALA A 166 2.50 -2.13 2.47
CA ALA A 166 1.90 -3.38 2.00
C ALA A 166 0.44 -3.17 1.59
N SER A 167 -0.34 -2.44 2.40
CA SER A 167 -1.73 -2.10 2.05
C SER A 167 -1.85 -1.23 0.79
N LEU A 168 -0.89 -0.33 0.53
CA LEU A 168 -0.84 0.42 -0.73
C LEU A 168 -0.55 -0.49 -1.93
N CYS A 169 0.33 -1.49 -1.76
CA CYS A 169 0.66 -2.47 -2.79
C CYS A 169 -0.49 -3.46 -3.05
N ASP A 170 -1.29 -3.81 -2.04
CA ASP A 170 -2.49 -4.63 -2.22
C ASP A 170 -3.55 -3.91 -3.07
N ASN A 171 -3.53 -2.57 -3.07
CA ASN A 171 -4.43 -1.71 -3.85
C ASN A 171 -3.69 -1.00 -5.00
N LEU A 172 -2.63 -1.63 -5.53
CA LEU A 172 -1.83 -1.06 -6.59
C LEU A 172 -2.66 -0.88 -7.86
N ILE A 173 -2.54 0.29 -8.49
CA ILE A 173 -3.13 0.52 -9.80
C ILE A 173 -2.05 0.19 -10.85
N PRO A 174 -2.32 -0.71 -11.82
CA PRO A 174 -1.37 -1.10 -12.86
C PRO A 174 -1.23 -0.02 -13.94
N LEU A 175 -0.95 1.22 -13.52
CA LEU A 175 -0.61 2.33 -14.38
C LEU A 175 0.90 2.50 -14.36
N ASP A 176 1.53 2.23 -15.49
CA ASP A 176 2.97 2.29 -15.67
C ASP A 176 3.37 3.36 -16.69
N THR A 177 2.52 3.56 -17.70
CA THR A 177 2.73 4.53 -18.78
C THR A 177 1.63 5.58 -18.86
N HIS A 178 1.90 6.64 -19.63
CA HIS A 178 0.91 7.68 -19.93
C HIS A 178 -0.22 7.15 -20.85
N GLU A 179 0.03 6.04 -21.57
CA GLU A 179 -0.97 5.34 -22.38
C GLU A 179 -1.91 4.53 -21.49
N ASP A 180 -1.38 3.80 -20.50
CA ASP A 180 -2.19 3.08 -19.50
C ASP A 180 -3.14 4.05 -18.78
N ALA A 181 -2.66 5.27 -18.48
CA ALA A 181 -3.46 6.30 -17.82
C ALA A 181 -4.63 6.79 -18.71
N LYS A 182 -4.43 6.85 -20.03
CA LYS A 182 -5.49 7.17 -20.99
C LYS A 182 -6.50 6.04 -21.11
N GLU A 183 -6.06 4.79 -21.23
CA GLU A 183 -6.96 3.63 -21.30
C GLU A 183 -7.81 3.51 -20.03
N PHE A 184 -7.18 3.66 -18.86
CA PHE A 184 -7.88 3.65 -17.58
C PHE A 184 -8.91 4.78 -17.46
N ALA A 185 -8.57 6.00 -17.88
CA ALA A 185 -9.52 7.11 -17.89
C ALA A 185 -10.73 6.83 -18.80
N THR A 186 -10.52 6.12 -19.91
CA THR A 186 -11.58 5.75 -20.86
C THR A 186 -12.55 4.72 -20.26
N MET A 187 -12.04 3.76 -19.48
CA MET A 187 -12.88 2.78 -18.76
C MET A 187 -13.79 3.44 -17.72
N PHE A 188 -13.30 4.41 -16.95
CA PHE A 188 -14.11 5.12 -15.94
C PHE A 188 -15.18 6.04 -16.55
N VAL A 189 -14.93 6.58 -17.75
CA VAL A 189 -15.92 7.40 -18.48
C VAL A 189 -17.06 6.53 -19.03
N LEU A 190 -16.79 5.28 -19.42
CA LEU A 190 -17.81 4.34 -19.88
C LEU A 190 -18.71 3.82 -18.75
N ASP A 191 -18.14 3.55 -17.56
CA ASP A 191 -18.92 3.14 -16.39
C ASP A 191 -19.84 4.25 -15.86
N SER A 192 -19.51 5.52 -16.09
CA SER A 192 -20.33 6.67 -15.71
C SER A 192 -21.34 7.11 -16.79
N ALA A 193 -21.25 6.54 -17.99
CA ALA A 193 -22.23 6.74 -19.08
C ALA A 193 -23.33 5.66 -19.11
N HIS A 194 -23.18 4.60 -18.32
CA HIS A 194 -24.11 3.46 -18.23
C HIS A 194 -24.77 3.30 -16.85
N ALA A 195 -24.57 4.25 -15.93
CA ALA A 195 -25.27 4.36 -14.65
C ALA A 195 -26.22 5.55 -14.67
#